data_AF-A0A4Z1FPU1-F1
#
_entry.id   AF-A0A4Z1FPU1-F1
#
_cell.length_a   1.000
_cell.length_b   1.000
_cell.length_c   1.000
_cell.angle_alpha   90.00
_cell.angle_beta   90.00
_cell.angle_gamma   90.00
#
_symmetry.space_group_name_H-M   'P 1'
#
loop_
_entity.id
_entity.type
_entity.pdbx_description
1 polymer ?
#
loop_
_entity_poly.entity_id
_entity_poly.type
_entity_poly.pdbx_seq_one_letter_code
_entity_poly.pdbx_strand_id
1 'polypeptide(L)'
;MPFLEPPRASFTEDDKKLRRLEIWARKELIDLEYCHSTPLELQINEVKKGFQETIAKFEESELCRRFESFFEKLCRDGKFDKIVAFGTGPIAVIDAGNASFRVRNQVQHASMLTIRRVWERYNPGKRLSIYLQDPAYNKNYVEVAYEHNMRILDGDFGHQMGWLKIDKSTLVMSFACTFPVQRLVSEIARPAALYFTGVIVNDFIEFQENNEDRVFSSTLALPDGGVVDIPGLGATQPVWPSFDTEYSEKSLNVEGLSVGHQDDPLPTKPTFEGYMGFSHLGPYPKLYIRK
;
A
#
# COMPACT_ATOMS: atom_id res chain seq x y z
N MET A 1 -35.78 7.20 -42.37
CA MET A 1 -34.85 7.91 -41.48
C MET A 1 -33.84 6.90 -40.97
N PRO A 2 -32.52 7.12 -41.14
CA PRO A 2 -31.54 6.25 -40.51
C PRO A 2 -31.49 6.55 -39.01
N PHE A 3 -31.46 5.50 -38.20
CA PHE A 3 -31.23 5.59 -36.76
C PHE A 3 -29.83 6.18 -36.53
N LEU A 4 -29.76 7.38 -35.95
CA LEU A 4 -28.53 7.93 -35.41
C LEU A 4 -28.17 7.11 -34.17
N GLU A 5 -27.05 6.38 -34.24
CA GLU A 5 -26.47 5.78 -33.03
C GLU A 5 -26.15 6.90 -32.03
N PRO A 6 -26.48 6.72 -30.73
CA PRO A 6 -26.09 7.69 -29.72
C PRO A 6 -24.55 7.78 -29.67
N PRO A 7 -23.99 8.97 -29.42
CA PRO A 7 -22.54 9.15 -29.37
C PRO A 7 -21.95 8.24 -28.29
N ARG A 8 -20.98 7.40 -28.68
CA ARG A 8 -20.16 6.65 -27.72
C ARG A 8 -19.49 7.68 -26.81
N ALA A 9 -19.80 7.65 -25.53
CA ALA A 9 -19.13 8.49 -24.55
C ALA A 9 -17.62 8.23 -24.63
N SER A 10 -16.86 9.24 -25.07
CA SER A 10 -15.41 9.18 -25.07
C SER A 10 -14.93 9.45 -23.65
N PHE A 11 -14.55 8.38 -22.96
CA PHE A 11 -13.92 8.49 -21.63
C PHE A 11 -12.59 9.23 -21.73
N THR A 12 -12.37 10.15 -20.79
CA THR A 12 -11.07 10.81 -20.62
C THR A 12 -10.02 9.78 -20.17
N GLU A 13 -8.74 10.13 -20.26
CA GLU A 13 -7.67 9.23 -19.79
C GLU A 13 -7.74 9.00 -18.27
N ASP A 14 -8.21 10.01 -17.53
CA ASP A 14 -8.46 9.92 -16.10
C ASP A 14 -9.64 8.97 -15.78
N ASP A 15 -10.72 8.99 -16.57
CA ASP A 15 -11.84 8.06 -16.42
C ASP A 15 -11.41 6.60 -16.64
N LYS A 16 -10.55 6.36 -17.63
CA LYS A 16 -9.99 5.01 -17.88
C LYS A 16 -9.11 4.56 -16.72
N LYS A 17 -8.32 5.48 -16.15
CA LYS A 17 -7.46 5.24 -14.99
C LYS A 17 -8.29 4.87 -13.76
N LEU A 18 -9.37 5.59 -13.50
CA LEU A 18 -10.31 5.33 -12.41
C LEU A 18 -10.99 3.97 -12.56
N ARG A 19 -11.50 3.66 -13.75
CA ARG A 19 -12.13 2.35 -14.00
C ARG A 19 -11.15 1.18 -13.81
N ARG A 20 -9.87 1.36 -14.15
CA ARG A 20 -8.81 0.38 -13.88
C ARG A 20 -8.61 0.18 -12.37
N LEU A 21 -8.63 1.25 -11.60
CA LEU A 21 -8.52 1.20 -10.14
C LEU A 21 -9.70 0.48 -9.48
N GLU A 22 -10.94 0.74 -9.93
CA GLU A 22 -12.13 0.05 -9.39
C GLU A 22 -12.10 -1.46 -9.64
N ILE A 23 -11.69 -1.87 -10.83
CA ILE A 23 -11.55 -3.30 -11.17
C ILE A 23 -10.47 -3.96 -10.32
N TRP A 24 -9.35 -3.26 -10.11
CA TRP A 24 -8.28 -3.72 -9.23
C TRP A 24 -8.77 -3.87 -7.79
N ALA A 25 -9.43 -2.86 -7.24
CA ALA A 25 -9.95 -2.86 -5.86
C ALA A 25 -11.03 -3.93 -5.62
N ARG A 26 -11.91 -4.19 -6.60
CA ARG A 26 -12.90 -5.28 -6.48
C ARG A 26 -12.25 -6.66 -6.46
N LYS A 27 -11.19 -6.87 -7.27
CA LYS A 27 -10.42 -8.12 -7.25
C LYS A 27 -9.68 -8.30 -5.92
N GLU A 28 -9.12 -7.21 -5.36
CA GLU A 28 -8.50 -7.23 -4.04
C GLU A 28 -9.42 -7.77 -2.94
N LEU A 29 -10.66 -7.28 -2.92
CA LEU A 29 -11.63 -7.68 -1.90
C LEU A 29 -11.98 -9.17 -2.01
N ILE A 30 -12.13 -9.68 -3.24
CA ILE A 30 -12.42 -11.09 -3.49
C ILE A 30 -11.24 -11.99 -3.08
N ASP A 31 -10.02 -11.59 -3.43
CA ASP A 31 -8.81 -12.35 -3.10
C ASP A 31 -8.51 -12.33 -1.59
N LEU A 32 -8.80 -11.21 -0.89
CA LEU A 32 -8.70 -11.10 0.57
C LEU A 32 -9.69 -12.05 1.27
N GLU A 33 -10.95 -12.09 0.84
CA GLU A 33 -11.97 -12.98 1.41
C GLU A 33 -11.55 -14.46 1.29
N TYR A 34 -10.93 -14.83 0.16
CA TYR A 34 -10.38 -16.18 -0.04
C TYR A 34 -9.19 -16.51 0.88
N CYS A 35 -8.32 -15.55 1.19
CA CYS A 35 -7.20 -15.76 2.11
C CYS A 35 -7.65 -16.05 3.55
N HIS A 36 -8.83 -15.56 3.94
CA HIS A 36 -9.37 -15.75 5.29
C HIS A 36 -10.19 -17.02 5.45
N SER A 37 -10.73 -17.59 4.37
CA SER A 37 -11.58 -18.79 4.44
C SER A 37 -10.83 -20.10 4.66
N THR A 38 -9.52 -20.14 4.41
CA THR A 38 -8.74 -21.39 4.49
C THR A 38 -7.34 -21.11 5.04
N PRO A 39 -7.09 -21.25 6.36
CA PRO A 39 -5.75 -21.17 6.92
C PRO A 39 -4.92 -22.33 6.35
N LEU A 40 -4.01 -22.03 5.43
CA LEU A 40 -3.03 -23.01 5.00
C LEU A 40 -2.08 -23.25 6.18
N GLU A 41 -2.15 -24.44 6.79
CA GLU A 41 -1.09 -24.95 7.66
C GLU A 41 0.15 -25.26 6.81
N LEU A 42 0.82 -24.21 6.33
CA LEU A 42 2.06 -24.36 5.59
C LEU A 42 3.19 -24.74 6.53
N GLN A 43 4.02 -25.70 6.10
CA GLN A 43 5.24 -25.96 6.84
C GLN A 43 6.17 -24.76 6.72
N ILE A 44 6.69 -24.33 7.86
CA ILE A 44 7.51 -23.12 7.94
C ILE A 44 8.71 -23.13 7.00
N ASN A 45 9.34 -24.29 6.76
CA ASN A 45 10.47 -24.42 5.86
C ASN A 45 10.10 -24.05 4.41
N GLU A 46 8.89 -24.37 3.98
CA GLU A 46 8.42 -24.03 2.65
C GLU A 46 8.13 -22.52 2.55
N VAL A 47 7.58 -21.92 3.60
CA VAL A 47 7.33 -20.47 3.70
C VAL A 47 8.66 -19.69 3.60
N LYS A 48 9.67 -20.13 4.35
CA LYS A 48 11.05 -19.58 4.32
C LYS A 48 11.64 -19.69 2.93
N LYS A 49 11.61 -20.88 2.33
CA LYS A 49 12.13 -21.13 0.98
C LYS A 49 11.44 -20.26 -0.07
N GLY A 50 10.11 -20.20 -0.07
CA GLY A 50 9.34 -19.41 -1.02
C GLY A 50 9.63 -17.90 -0.92
N PHE A 51 9.77 -17.38 0.30
CA PHE A 51 10.12 -15.97 0.48
C PHE A 51 11.56 -15.68 0.02
N GLN A 52 12.52 -16.56 0.35
CA GLN A 52 13.91 -16.39 -0.05
C GLN A 52 14.11 -16.48 -1.57
N GLU A 53 13.40 -17.38 -2.24
CA GLU A 53 13.37 -17.43 -3.71
C GLU A 53 12.77 -16.16 -4.32
N THR A 54 11.75 -15.59 -3.67
CA THR A 54 11.15 -14.34 -4.15
C THR A 54 12.09 -13.16 -3.98
N ILE A 55 12.80 -13.07 -2.86
CA ILE A 55 13.83 -12.04 -2.66
C ILE A 55 14.85 -12.10 -3.80
N ALA A 56 15.42 -13.28 -4.07
CA ALA A 56 16.41 -13.45 -5.14
C ALA A 56 15.86 -13.04 -6.51
N LYS A 57 14.66 -13.52 -6.88
CA LYS A 57 14.06 -13.21 -8.19
C LYS A 57 13.63 -11.75 -8.31
N PHE A 58 13.13 -11.14 -7.24
CA PHE A 58 12.82 -9.72 -7.22
C PHE A 58 14.10 -8.90 -7.38
N GLU A 59 15.19 -9.23 -6.71
CA GLU A 59 16.47 -8.53 -6.83
C GLU A 59 17.03 -8.52 -8.25
N GLU A 60 16.76 -9.57 -9.03
CA GLU A 60 17.13 -9.68 -10.45
C GLU A 60 16.19 -8.93 -11.40
N SER A 61 15.01 -8.50 -10.93
CA SER A 61 13.95 -7.88 -11.75
C SER A 61 14.25 -6.44 -12.17
N GLU A 62 13.63 -6.00 -13.27
CA GLU A 62 13.72 -4.62 -13.72
C GLU A 62 12.99 -3.68 -12.75
N LEU A 63 11.87 -4.11 -12.18
CA LEU A 63 11.13 -3.38 -11.15
C LEU A 63 12.02 -3.07 -9.94
N CYS A 64 12.80 -4.03 -9.45
CA CYS A 64 13.72 -3.79 -8.33
C CYS A 64 14.77 -2.73 -8.68
N ARG A 65 15.40 -2.81 -9.86
CA ARG A 65 16.37 -1.80 -10.30
C ARG A 65 15.77 -0.40 -10.33
N ARG A 66 14.57 -0.26 -10.91
CA ARG A 66 13.86 1.02 -10.95
C ARG A 66 13.44 1.49 -9.56
N PHE A 67 13.04 0.57 -8.70
CA PHE A 67 12.65 0.85 -7.32
C PHE A 67 13.85 1.33 -6.48
N GLU A 68 15.04 0.76 -6.68
CA GLU A 68 16.27 1.26 -6.06
C GLU A 68 16.55 2.71 -6.46
N SER A 69 16.57 3.01 -7.76
CA SER A 69 16.80 4.37 -8.25
C SER A 69 15.73 5.34 -7.76
N PHE A 70 14.49 4.89 -7.63
CA PHE A 70 13.38 5.69 -7.13
C PHE A 70 13.58 6.14 -5.67
N PHE A 71 14.12 5.27 -4.82
CA PHE A 71 14.39 5.54 -3.40
C PHE A 71 15.79 6.10 -3.12
N GLU A 72 16.72 6.05 -4.08
CA GLU A 72 18.14 6.37 -3.87
C GLU A 72 18.37 7.73 -3.21
N LYS A 73 17.74 8.79 -3.74
CA LYS A 73 17.85 10.14 -3.18
C LYS A 73 17.33 10.20 -1.74
N LEU A 74 16.15 9.61 -1.48
CA LEU A 74 15.53 9.64 -0.16
C LEU A 74 16.39 8.90 0.88
N CYS A 75 16.96 7.76 0.48
CA CYS A 75 17.88 6.98 1.30
C CYS A 75 19.18 7.76 1.61
N ARG A 76 19.71 8.48 0.62
CA ARG A 76 20.89 9.32 0.78
C ARG A 76 20.65 10.50 1.72
N ASP A 77 19.46 11.10 1.66
CA ASP A 77 19.10 12.24 2.52
C ASP A 77 19.02 11.85 4.02
N GLY A 78 18.89 10.57 4.35
CA GLY A 78 18.97 10.06 5.73
C GLY A 78 17.87 10.58 6.66
N LYS A 79 16.78 11.16 6.12
CA LYS A 79 15.69 11.78 6.90
C LYS A 79 14.81 10.76 7.65
N PHE A 80 15.00 9.46 7.42
CA PHE A 80 14.23 8.39 8.07
C PHE A 80 15.15 7.29 8.58
N ASP A 81 14.74 6.61 9.66
CA ASP A 81 15.47 5.51 10.32
C ASP A 81 14.66 4.21 10.46
N LYS A 82 13.37 4.27 10.06
CA LYS A 82 12.47 3.13 10.10
C LYS A 82 11.41 3.17 9.00
N ILE A 83 10.97 1.98 8.63
CA ILE A 83 9.79 1.73 7.80
C ILE A 83 8.67 1.24 8.71
N VAL A 84 7.47 1.79 8.54
CA VAL A 84 6.23 1.22 9.09
C VAL A 84 5.31 0.89 7.92
N ALA A 85 5.07 -0.39 7.70
CA ALA A 85 4.28 -0.89 6.58
C ALA A 85 2.92 -1.44 7.03
N PHE A 86 1.88 -1.07 6.29
CA PHE A 86 0.51 -1.52 6.52
C PHE A 86 -0.05 -2.24 5.29
N GLY A 87 -0.87 -3.27 5.53
CA GLY A 87 -1.63 -3.93 4.46
C GLY A 87 -0.76 -4.73 3.51
N THR A 88 0.30 -5.36 4.02
CA THR A 88 1.30 -6.14 3.29
C THR A 88 0.86 -7.58 3.02
N GLY A 89 -0.18 -8.06 3.69
CA GLY A 89 -0.69 -9.43 3.62
C GLY A 89 0.34 -10.48 4.07
N PRO A 90 0.08 -11.77 3.80
CA PRO A 90 0.99 -12.87 4.13
C PRO A 90 2.39 -12.74 3.48
N ILE A 91 3.45 -13.07 4.24
CA ILE A 91 4.84 -13.02 3.74
C ILE A 91 5.10 -14.05 2.65
N ALA A 92 4.51 -15.24 2.75
CA ALA A 92 4.53 -16.22 1.68
C ALA A 92 3.24 -17.03 1.69
N VAL A 93 2.77 -17.40 0.50
CA VAL A 93 1.61 -18.28 0.34
C VAL A 93 2.00 -19.34 -0.68
N ILE A 94 1.77 -20.62 -0.36
CA ILE A 94 2.20 -21.74 -1.23
C ILE A 94 1.01 -22.39 -1.95
N ASP A 95 -0.21 -22.42 -1.38
CA ASP A 95 -1.40 -22.95 -2.10
C ASP A 95 -2.78 -22.24 -1.94
N ALA A 96 -3.01 -21.17 -2.70
CA ALA A 96 -4.25 -20.42 -2.87
C ALA A 96 -4.34 -20.11 -4.37
N GLY A 97 -5.41 -20.54 -5.05
CA GLY A 97 -5.53 -20.67 -6.50
C GLY A 97 -5.22 -19.45 -7.40
N ASN A 98 -4.87 -18.28 -6.84
CA ASN A 98 -4.43 -17.10 -7.58
C ASN A 98 -2.94 -16.82 -7.30
N ALA A 99 -2.06 -17.18 -8.24
CA ALA A 99 -0.61 -16.98 -8.11
C ALA A 99 -0.21 -15.50 -7.99
N SER A 100 -1.05 -14.56 -8.45
CA SER A 100 -0.69 -13.15 -8.58
C SER A 100 -0.59 -12.40 -7.25
N PHE A 101 -1.57 -12.58 -6.36
CA PHE A 101 -1.60 -11.97 -5.02
C PHE A 101 -0.39 -12.39 -4.18
N ARG A 102 0.11 -13.61 -4.39
CA ARG A 102 1.24 -14.17 -3.64
C ARG A 102 2.55 -13.53 -4.01
N VAL A 103 2.83 -13.53 -5.32
CA VAL A 103 4.03 -12.90 -5.86
C VAL A 103 4.02 -11.43 -5.47
N ARG A 104 2.85 -10.80 -5.50
CA ARG A 104 2.71 -9.42 -5.04
C ARG A 104 3.13 -9.22 -3.60
N ASN A 105 2.49 -9.90 -2.65
CA ASN A 105 2.77 -9.66 -1.23
C ASN A 105 4.24 -9.97 -0.92
N GLN A 106 4.78 -11.04 -1.48
CA GLN A 106 6.20 -11.38 -1.35
C GLN A 106 7.11 -10.28 -1.93
N VAL A 107 6.78 -9.75 -3.12
CA VAL A 107 7.50 -8.62 -3.74
C VAL A 107 7.42 -7.37 -2.88
N GLN A 108 6.27 -7.06 -2.28
CA GLN A 108 6.11 -5.93 -1.37
C GLN A 108 7.00 -6.07 -0.13
N HIS A 109 7.08 -7.27 0.46
CA HIS A 109 8.03 -7.54 1.55
C HIS A 109 9.49 -7.43 1.11
N ALA A 110 9.85 -8.02 -0.04
CA ALA A 110 11.19 -7.92 -0.61
C ALA A 110 11.58 -6.47 -0.93
N SER A 111 10.64 -5.63 -1.36
CA SER A 111 10.87 -4.22 -1.65
C SER A 111 11.33 -3.41 -0.44
N MET A 112 10.84 -3.74 0.76
CA MET A 112 11.30 -3.10 2.00
C MET A 112 12.73 -3.51 2.35
N LEU A 113 13.11 -4.76 2.05
CA LEU A 113 14.50 -5.20 2.19
C LEU A 113 15.42 -4.49 1.18
N THR A 114 14.94 -4.25 -0.04
CA THR A 114 15.64 -3.44 -1.03
C THR A 114 15.86 -2.00 -0.52
N ILE A 115 14.83 -1.34 0.04
CA ILE A 115 14.97 0.00 0.62
C ILE A 115 16.00 -0.02 1.75
N ARG A 116 15.94 -1.00 2.66
CA ARG A 116 16.94 -1.17 3.72
C ARG A 116 18.35 -1.27 3.14
N ARG A 117 18.57 -2.15 2.15
CA ARG A 117 19.87 -2.30 1.49
C ARG A 117 20.34 -0.96 0.92
N VAL A 118 19.49 -0.25 0.18
CA VAL A 118 19.85 1.06 -0.40
C VAL A 118 20.17 2.07 0.69
N TRP A 119 19.38 2.12 1.77
CA TRP A 119 19.58 3.02 2.90
C TRP A 119 20.89 2.75 3.63
N GLU A 120 21.20 1.49 3.92
CA GLU A 120 22.41 1.07 4.63
C GLU A 120 23.69 1.36 3.84
N ARG A 121 23.63 1.37 2.49
CA ARG A 121 24.76 1.83 1.64
C ARG A 121 25.16 3.28 1.93
N TYR A 122 24.20 4.15 2.23
CA TYR A 122 24.46 5.58 2.51
C TYR A 122 24.58 5.90 4.00
N ASN A 123 24.24 4.95 4.87
CA ASN A 123 24.22 5.12 6.32
C ASN A 123 25.04 4.02 7.02
N PRO A 124 26.37 3.97 6.78
CA PRO A 124 27.22 2.88 7.26
C PRO A 124 27.19 2.77 8.79
N GLY A 125 27.15 1.53 9.29
CA GLY A 125 27.10 1.23 10.72
C GLY A 125 25.71 1.41 11.37
N LYS A 126 24.70 1.83 10.59
CA LYS A 126 23.31 1.89 11.04
C LYS A 126 22.48 0.80 10.36
N ARG A 127 21.33 0.49 10.95
CA ARG A 127 20.38 -0.48 10.44
C ARG A 127 18.98 0.13 10.34
N LEU A 128 18.35 0.01 9.17
CA LEU A 128 16.98 0.49 8.98
C LEU A 128 15.97 -0.48 9.61
N SER A 129 15.21 -0.01 10.60
CA SER A 129 14.16 -0.82 11.22
C SER A 129 12.98 -1.00 10.26
N ILE A 130 12.40 -2.20 10.19
CA ILE A 130 11.19 -2.45 9.40
C ILE A 130 10.13 -3.02 10.34
N TYR A 131 9.01 -2.32 10.44
CA TYR A 131 7.84 -2.71 11.20
C TYR A 131 6.69 -3.04 10.25
N LEU A 132 6.01 -4.16 10.50
CA LEU A 132 4.93 -4.66 9.66
C LEU A 132 3.65 -4.74 10.49
N GLN A 133 2.53 -4.27 9.96
CA GLN A 133 1.23 -4.46 10.57
C GLN A 133 0.19 -4.90 9.54
N ASP A 134 -0.31 -6.11 9.73
CA ASP A 134 -1.37 -6.69 8.93
C ASP A 134 -2.13 -7.75 9.75
N PRO A 135 -3.47 -7.78 9.73
CA PRO A 135 -4.25 -8.79 10.43
C PRO A 135 -4.07 -10.21 9.87
N ALA A 136 -3.54 -10.38 8.66
CA ALA A 136 -3.31 -11.68 8.03
C ALA A 136 -2.07 -12.42 8.58
N TYR A 137 -1.32 -11.81 9.51
CA TYR A 137 -0.12 -12.44 10.05
C TYR A 137 -0.40 -13.60 11.01
N ASN A 138 0.34 -14.70 10.86
CA ASN A 138 0.31 -15.87 11.74
C ASN A 138 1.72 -16.17 12.28
N LYS A 139 1.84 -17.17 13.16
CA LYS A 139 3.11 -17.52 13.82
C LYS A 139 4.26 -17.83 12.84
N ASN A 140 3.98 -18.49 11.72
CA ASN A 140 5.00 -18.80 10.72
C ASN A 140 5.53 -17.52 10.05
N TYR A 141 4.64 -16.56 9.78
CA TYR A 141 5.04 -15.27 9.21
C TYR A 141 5.84 -14.43 10.19
N VAL A 142 5.52 -14.48 11.50
CA VAL A 142 6.33 -13.83 12.55
C VAL A 142 7.75 -14.37 12.54
N GLU A 143 7.93 -15.69 12.48
CA GLU A 143 9.25 -16.30 12.47
C GLU A 143 10.04 -15.93 11.21
N VAL A 144 9.42 -15.97 10.02
CA VAL A 144 10.06 -15.58 8.76
C VAL A 144 10.44 -14.09 8.77
N ALA A 145 9.56 -13.21 9.24
CA ALA A 145 9.87 -11.79 9.39
C ALA A 145 11.09 -11.58 10.28
N TYR A 146 11.14 -12.28 11.41
CA TYR A 146 12.22 -12.19 12.38
C TYR A 146 13.57 -12.59 11.78
N GLU A 147 13.64 -13.65 10.98
CA GLU A 147 14.88 -14.07 10.29
C GLU A 147 15.40 -12.98 9.33
N HIS A 148 14.49 -12.27 8.66
CA HIS A 148 14.83 -11.13 7.81
C HIS A 148 14.92 -9.80 8.57
N ASN A 149 14.94 -9.85 9.90
CA ASN A 149 15.02 -8.69 10.81
C ASN A 149 13.94 -7.64 10.53
N MET A 150 12.76 -8.10 10.13
CA MET A 150 11.53 -7.33 10.12
C MET A 150 10.76 -7.67 11.40
N ARG A 151 10.04 -6.71 11.94
CA ARG A 151 9.25 -6.91 13.15
C ARG A 151 7.78 -6.77 12.81
N ILE A 152 7.06 -7.88 12.85
CA ILE A 152 5.60 -7.83 12.90
C ILE A 152 5.21 -7.19 14.23
N LEU A 153 4.37 -6.18 14.16
CA LEU A 153 3.82 -5.49 15.31
C LEU A 153 2.51 -6.17 15.67
N ASP A 154 2.64 -7.18 16.53
CA ASP A 154 1.54 -7.77 17.25
C ASP A 154 1.35 -7.03 18.59
N GLY A 155 0.11 -6.94 19.00
CA GLY A 155 -0.28 -6.58 20.36
C GLY A 155 -1.52 -7.38 20.73
N ASP A 156 -2.08 -7.15 21.92
CA ASP A 156 -3.36 -7.75 22.30
C ASP A 156 -4.49 -7.33 21.36
N PHE A 157 -5.65 -7.98 21.47
CA PHE A 157 -6.81 -7.73 20.62
C PHE A 157 -7.12 -6.23 20.50
N GLY A 158 -7.08 -5.69 19.27
CA GLY A 158 -7.32 -4.27 18.99
C GLY A 158 -6.07 -3.37 19.01
N HIS A 159 -4.88 -3.89 19.34
CA HIS A 159 -3.65 -3.09 19.38
C HIS A 159 -3.03 -2.92 17.99
N GLN A 160 -3.30 -1.77 17.38
CA GLN A 160 -2.67 -1.34 16.13
C GLN A 160 -1.35 -0.60 16.40
N MET A 161 -0.34 -1.33 16.91
CA MET A 161 0.92 -0.76 17.43
C MET A 161 1.77 -0.03 16.37
N GLY A 162 1.52 -0.26 15.09
CA GLY A 162 2.13 0.42 13.94
C GLY A 162 1.96 1.92 14.00
N TRP A 163 0.76 2.41 14.37
CA TRP A 163 0.53 3.85 14.51
C TRP A 163 1.44 4.50 15.55
N LEU A 164 1.73 3.78 16.63
CA LEU A 164 2.62 4.24 17.70
C LEU A 164 4.10 4.23 17.30
N LYS A 165 4.45 3.61 16.17
CA LYS A 165 5.81 3.62 15.60
C LYS A 165 6.03 4.73 14.58
N ILE A 166 4.99 5.47 14.21
CA ILE A 166 5.09 6.54 13.22
C ILE A 166 5.51 7.83 13.91
N ASP A 167 6.56 8.43 13.39
CA ASP A 167 7.05 9.75 13.77
C ASP A 167 7.63 10.50 12.55
N LYS A 168 8.24 11.66 12.82
CA LYS A 168 8.85 12.51 11.80
C LYS A 168 10.05 11.90 11.07
N SER A 169 10.63 10.79 11.54
CA SER A 169 11.74 10.05 10.90
C SER A 169 11.29 8.70 10.34
N THR A 170 10.00 8.55 10.03
CA THR A 170 9.44 7.31 9.47
C THR A 170 9.25 7.41 7.96
N LEU A 171 9.50 6.32 7.25
CA LEU A 171 8.93 6.05 5.93
C LEU A 171 7.70 5.16 6.12
N VAL A 172 6.50 5.69 5.89
CA VAL A 172 5.28 4.87 5.94
C VAL A 172 5.04 4.26 4.57
N MET A 173 4.78 2.97 4.52
CA MET A 173 4.38 2.27 3.30
C MET A 173 2.97 1.70 3.49
N SER A 174 2.06 1.98 2.57
CA SER A 174 0.72 1.40 2.60
C SER A 174 0.41 0.76 1.25
N PHE A 175 0.08 -0.53 1.31
CA PHE A 175 -0.12 -1.35 0.12
C PHE A 175 -1.61 -1.62 -0.14
N ALA A 176 -2.22 -2.57 0.57
CA ALA A 176 -3.63 -2.95 0.42
C ALA A 176 -4.46 -2.60 1.68
N CYS A 177 -4.35 -1.35 2.15
CA CYS A 177 -5.15 -0.87 3.27
C CYS A 177 -6.51 -0.37 2.80
N THR A 178 -7.58 -0.77 3.47
CA THR A 178 -8.95 -0.27 3.24
C THR A 178 -9.28 1.00 4.03
N PHE A 179 -8.40 1.42 4.94
CA PHE A 179 -8.54 2.63 5.75
C PHE A 179 -7.61 3.75 5.22
N PRO A 180 -7.96 5.03 5.41
CA PRO A 180 -7.26 6.17 4.83
C PRO A 180 -5.96 6.49 5.58
N VAL A 181 -4.96 5.61 5.47
CA VAL A 181 -3.65 5.70 6.16
C VAL A 181 -3.07 7.09 5.99
N GLN A 182 -3.13 7.63 4.77
CA GLN A 182 -2.60 8.94 4.39
C GLN A 182 -3.15 10.07 5.25
N ARG A 183 -4.47 10.11 5.43
CA ARG A 183 -5.16 11.18 6.19
C ARG A 183 -4.72 11.10 7.65
N LEU A 184 -4.75 9.89 8.20
CA LEU A 184 -4.38 9.67 9.60
C LEU A 184 -2.91 10.00 9.88
N VAL A 185 -1.97 9.51 9.05
CA VAL A 185 -0.53 9.74 9.32
C VAL A 185 -0.11 11.19 9.09
N SER A 186 -0.78 11.91 8.19
CA SER A 186 -0.52 13.33 7.95
C SER A 186 -1.07 14.23 9.06
N GLU A 187 -2.14 13.82 9.72
CA GLU A 187 -2.64 14.51 10.91
C GLU A 187 -1.82 14.19 12.16
N ILE A 188 -1.44 12.92 12.35
CA ILE A 188 -0.82 12.45 13.59
C ILE A 188 0.68 12.78 13.66
N ALA A 189 1.45 12.39 12.65
CA ALA A 189 2.91 12.28 12.77
C ALA A 189 3.69 13.05 11.69
N ARG A 190 3.09 13.27 10.52
CA ARG A 190 3.72 13.92 9.35
C ARG A 190 5.09 13.30 9.05
N PRO A 191 5.14 12.02 8.67
CA PRO A 191 6.38 11.27 8.52
C PRO A 191 7.29 11.84 7.42
N ALA A 192 8.55 11.41 7.41
CA ALA A 192 9.56 11.90 6.47
C ALA A 192 9.19 11.58 5.01
N ALA A 193 8.57 10.43 4.79
CA ALA A 193 8.06 10.05 3.49
C ALA A 193 6.91 9.05 3.61
N LEU A 194 6.15 8.96 2.53
CA LEU A 194 4.97 8.13 2.42
C LEU A 194 4.94 7.44 1.05
N TYR A 195 4.80 6.12 1.02
CA TYR A 195 4.71 5.33 -0.19
C TYR A 195 3.36 4.63 -0.31
N PHE A 196 2.74 4.71 -1.49
CA PHE A 196 1.41 4.18 -1.73
C PHE A 196 1.27 3.57 -3.12
N THR A 197 0.39 2.58 -3.22
CA THR A 197 0.15 1.80 -4.45
C THR A 197 -0.71 2.52 -5.50
N GLY A 198 -1.40 3.61 -5.16
CA GLY A 198 -2.06 4.48 -6.16
C GLY A 198 -3.45 5.01 -5.85
N VAL A 199 -4.02 4.73 -4.66
CA VAL A 199 -5.37 5.19 -4.28
C VAL A 199 -5.31 6.42 -3.38
N ILE A 200 -4.85 7.56 -3.90
CA ILE A 200 -4.81 8.82 -3.12
C ILE A 200 -5.64 9.91 -3.78
N VAL A 201 -5.86 9.83 -5.09
CA VAL A 201 -6.35 10.97 -5.86
C VAL A 201 -7.75 11.37 -5.42
N ASN A 202 -8.65 10.43 -5.11
CA ASN A 202 -10.02 10.80 -4.71
C ASN A 202 -10.14 11.19 -3.23
N ASP A 203 -9.16 10.84 -2.40
CA ASP A 203 -9.24 11.13 -0.97
C ASP A 203 -8.76 12.54 -0.59
N PHE A 204 -7.94 13.18 -1.43
CA PHE A 204 -7.39 14.51 -1.15
C PHE A 204 -7.79 15.58 -2.17
N ILE A 205 -8.14 15.21 -3.41
CA ILE A 205 -8.22 16.18 -4.52
C ILE A 205 -9.66 16.59 -4.82
N GLU A 206 -10.65 15.71 -4.64
CA GLU A 206 -12.06 16.10 -4.82
C GLU A 206 -12.65 16.68 -3.54
N PHE A 207 -12.29 17.94 -3.27
CA PHE A 207 -13.07 18.80 -2.39
C PHE A 207 -14.34 19.24 -3.14
N GLN A 208 -15.34 18.36 -3.21
CA GLN A 208 -16.68 18.79 -3.62
C GLN A 208 -17.38 19.35 -2.40
N GLU A 209 -17.64 20.65 -2.40
CA GLU A 209 -18.27 21.41 -1.31
C GLU A 209 -19.63 20.81 -0.88
N ASN A 210 -20.25 19.98 -1.74
CA ASN A 210 -21.58 19.40 -1.57
C ASN A 210 -21.61 17.85 -1.52
N ASN A 211 -20.54 17.20 -1.05
CA ASN A 211 -20.58 15.73 -0.93
C ASN A 211 -21.42 15.30 0.28
N GLU A 212 -22.66 14.85 0.04
CA GLU A 212 -23.62 14.38 1.06
C GLU A 212 -23.10 13.18 1.89
N ASP A 213 -22.13 12.42 1.35
CA ASP A 213 -21.51 11.30 2.06
C ASP A 213 -20.46 11.75 3.10
N ARG A 214 -20.12 13.04 3.15
CA ARG A 214 -19.22 13.62 4.17
C ARG A 214 -20.01 14.27 5.29
N VAL A 215 -20.35 13.46 6.29
CA VAL A 215 -20.93 13.94 7.54
C VAL A 215 -19.79 14.51 8.41
N PHE A 216 -19.61 15.83 8.42
CA PHE A 216 -18.60 16.54 9.23
C PHE A 216 -18.91 16.53 10.73
N SER A 217 -20.17 16.27 11.08
CA SER A 217 -20.62 15.97 12.43
C SER A 217 -21.93 15.20 12.35
N SER A 218 -22.03 14.08 13.06
CA SER A 218 -23.28 13.34 13.23
C SER A 218 -23.88 13.70 14.57
N THR A 219 -25.12 14.18 14.60
CA THR A 219 -25.82 14.42 15.86
C THR A 219 -26.46 13.13 16.34
N LEU A 220 -26.02 12.62 17.49
CA LEU A 220 -26.61 11.47 18.17
C LEU A 220 -27.68 11.97 19.16
N ALA A 221 -28.92 11.51 19.00
CA ALA A 221 -29.95 11.70 20.01
C ALA A 221 -29.74 10.71 21.17
N LEU A 222 -29.71 11.22 22.40
CA LEU A 222 -29.61 10.43 23.61
C LEU A 222 -31.00 10.02 24.12
N PRO A 223 -31.11 8.91 24.87
CA PRO A 223 -32.39 8.41 25.39
C PRO A 223 -33.13 9.39 26.31
N ASP A 224 -32.44 10.35 26.92
CA ASP A 224 -33.00 11.38 27.81
C ASP A 224 -33.45 12.66 27.07
N GLY A 225 -33.41 12.64 25.73
CA GLY A 225 -33.73 13.79 24.89
C GLY A 225 -32.56 14.77 24.71
N GLY A 226 -31.39 14.48 25.27
CA GLY A 226 -30.16 15.18 24.94
C GLY A 226 -29.70 14.93 23.51
N VAL A 227 -28.82 15.79 23.02
CA VAL A 227 -28.12 15.59 21.73
C VAL A 227 -26.63 15.74 21.94
N VAL A 228 -25.85 14.93 21.25
CA VAL A 228 -24.39 15.05 21.20
C VAL A 228 -23.97 15.14 19.75
N ASP A 229 -23.31 16.24 19.40
CA ASP A 229 -22.63 16.36 18.10
C ASP A 229 -21.34 15.55 18.15
N ILE A 230 -21.31 14.45 17.41
CA ILE A 230 -20.13 13.63 17.20
C ILE A 230 -19.39 14.26 16.01
N PRO A 231 -18.18 14.80 16.19
CA PRO A 231 -17.40 15.25 15.05
C PRO A 231 -17.20 14.08 14.08
N GLY A 232 -17.55 14.30 12.83
CA GLY A 232 -17.22 13.39 11.75
C GLY A 232 -15.73 13.42 11.45
N LEU A 233 -15.30 12.57 10.52
CA LEU A 233 -13.92 12.59 10.01
C LEU A 233 -13.66 13.90 9.27
N GLY A 234 -13.26 14.96 9.98
CA GLY A 234 -12.84 16.21 9.37
C GLY A 234 -12.87 17.40 10.33
N ALA A 235 -11.72 18.04 10.50
CA ALA A 235 -11.61 19.34 11.15
C ALA A 235 -12.55 20.38 10.50
N THR A 236 -13.15 21.25 11.31
CA THR A 236 -14.18 22.23 10.92
C THR A 236 -13.69 23.39 10.04
N GLN A 237 -12.39 23.51 9.74
CA GLN A 237 -11.79 24.47 8.81
C GLN A 237 -10.40 23.95 8.35
N PRO A 238 -9.82 24.40 7.21
CA PRO A 238 -8.51 23.93 6.80
C PRO A 238 -7.43 24.53 7.70
N VAL A 239 -7.01 23.83 8.75
CA VAL A 239 -5.78 24.14 9.49
C VAL A 239 -4.55 23.61 8.74
N TRP A 240 -4.77 22.89 7.64
CA TRP A 240 -3.73 22.18 6.92
C TRP A 240 -3.34 22.91 5.64
N PRO A 241 -2.06 23.29 5.48
CA PRO A 241 -1.50 23.55 4.15
C PRO A 241 -1.85 22.34 3.27
N SER A 242 -2.27 22.57 2.02
CA SER A 242 -2.61 21.44 1.14
C SER A 242 -1.46 20.43 1.12
N PHE A 243 -1.75 19.14 1.08
CA PHE A 243 -0.74 18.08 1.14
C PHE A 243 0.46 18.34 0.20
N ASP A 244 0.18 18.91 -0.97
CA ASP A 244 1.15 19.30 -2.00
C ASP A 244 2.08 20.46 -1.60
N THR A 245 1.73 21.25 -0.59
CA THR A 245 2.62 22.26 -0.01
C THR A 245 3.64 21.66 0.94
N GLU A 246 3.30 20.61 1.69
CA GLU A 246 4.18 19.97 2.68
C GLU A 246 5.01 18.82 2.08
N TYR A 247 4.46 18.12 1.08
CA TYR A 247 5.09 16.98 0.43
C TYR A 247 5.37 17.24 -1.04
N SER A 248 6.49 16.71 -1.54
CA SER A 248 6.76 16.58 -2.98
C SER A 248 6.41 15.18 -3.45
N GLU A 249 5.65 15.07 -4.53
CA GLU A 249 5.29 13.78 -5.15
C GLU A 249 6.35 13.30 -6.14
N LYS A 250 6.58 11.99 -6.15
CA LYS A 250 7.24 11.26 -7.23
C LYS A 250 6.45 10.00 -7.56
N SER A 251 6.46 9.59 -8.82
CA SER A 251 5.85 8.33 -9.26
C SER A 251 6.91 7.34 -9.72
N LEU A 252 6.73 6.06 -9.39
CA LEU A 252 7.58 4.98 -9.90
C LEU A 252 7.28 4.79 -11.39
N ASN A 253 8.33 4.81 -12.22
CA ASN A 253 8.15 4.53 -13.65
C ASN A 253 7.93 3.02 -13.88
N VAL A 254 6.68 2.66 -14.14
CA VAL A 254 6.28 1.28 -14.46
C VAL A 254 6.15 1.03 -15.97
N GLU A 255 6.42 2.02 -16.82
CA GLU A 255 6.29 1.90 -18.27
C GLU A 255 7.32 0.91 -18.84
N GLY A 256 6.87 -0.01 -19.69
CA GLY A 256 7.74 -1.03 -20.29
C GLY A 256 8.12 -2.18 -19.36
N LEU A 257 7.57 -2.23 -18.13
CA LEU A 257 7.65 -3.42 -17.29
C LEU A 257 6.76 -4.54 -17.84
N SER A 258 7.17 -5.78 -17.66
CA SER A 258 6.40 -6.96 -18.07
C SER A 258 5.28 -7.27 -17.06
N VAL A 259 4.31 -6.36 -16.95
CA VAL A 259 3.17 -6.47 -16.01
C VAL A 259 1.95 -7.18 -16.62
N GLY A 260 2.04 -7.62 -17.87
CA GLY A 260 0.91 -8.17 -18.64
C GLY A 260 -0.09 -7.09 -19.07
N HIS A 261 -1.17 -7.49 -19.73
CA HIS A 261 -2.31 -6.65 -20.07
C HIS A 261 -3.54 -7.04 -19.23
N GLN A 262 -4.42 -6.08 -18.97
CA GLN A 262 -5.66 -6.34 -18.21
C GLN A 262 -6.59 -7.35 -18.91
N ASP A 263 -6.49 -7.40 -20.24
CA ASP A 263 -7.28 -8.28 -21.12
C ASP A 263 -6.59 -9.62 -21.40
N ASP A 264 -5.43 -9.89 -20.79
CA ASP A 264 -4.76 -11.17 -20.98
C ASP A 264 -5.65 -12.31 -20.45
N PRO A 265 -5.75 -13.43 -21.20
CA PRO A 265 -6.58 -14.56 -20.79
C PRO A 265 -6.06 -15.15 -19.47
N LEU A 266 -6.97 -15.40 -18.53
CA LEU A 266 -6.69 -16.21 -17.35
C LEU A 266 -6.34 -17.64 -17.79
N PRO A 267 -5.31 -18.30 -17.21
CA PRO A 267 -4.38 -17.82 -16.18
C PRO A 267 -3.02 -17.47 -16.78
N THR A 268 -2.82 -16.24 -17.24
CA THR A 268 -1.47 -15.75 -17.51
C THR A 268 -0.64 -15.85 -16.22
N LYS A 269 0.59 -16.34 -16.30
CA LYS A 269 1.43 -16.46 -15.09
C LYS A 269 1.87 -15.05 -14.65
N PRO A 270 1.74 -14.69 -13.36
CA PRO A 270 2.30 -13.44 -12.85
C PRO A 270 3.81 -13.42 -13.00
N THR A 271 4.37 -12.25 -13.31
CA THR A 271 5.82 -12.01 -13.31
C THR A 271 6.23 -11.35 -11.98
N PHE A 272 7.53 -11.12 -11.75
CA PHE A 272 7.98 -10.31 -10.61
C PHE A 272 7.78 -8.80 -10.84
N GLU A 273 7.51 -8.40 -12.08
CA GLU A 273 7.23 -7.01 -12.44
C GLU A 273 5.77 -6.65 -12.09
N GLY A 274 4.84 -7.57 -12.33
CA GLY A 274 3.42 -7.36 -12.09
C GLY A 274 2.50 -8.40 -12.69
N TYR A 275 1.22 -8.04 -12.74
CA TYR A 275 0.15 -8.88 -13.26
C TYR A 275 -1.03 -8.02 -13.76
N MET A 276 -1.63 -8.41 -14.89
CA MET A 276 -2.81 -7.75 -15.49
C MET A 276 -2.67 -6.24 -15.70
N GLY A 277 -1.48 -5.77 -16.11
CA GLY A 277 -1.24 -4.36 -16.35
C GLY A 277 -0.85 -3.56 -15.11
N PHE A 278 -0.74 -4.21 -13.95
CA PHE A 278 -0.43 -3.55 -12.68
C PHE A 278 0.88 -4.07 -12.10
N SER A 279 1.74 -3.16 -11.63
CA SER A 279 2.93 -3.56 -10.90
C SER A 279 2.53 -4.15 -9.54
N HIS A 280 3.32 -5.10 -9.05
CA HIS A 280 3.18 -5.63 -7.69
C HIS A 280 3.39 -4.57 -6.60
N LEU A 281 4.07 -3.49 -6.95
CA LEU A 281 4.30 -2.34 -6.09
C LEU A 281 3.18 -1.30 -6.17
N GLY A 282 2.13 -1.58 -6.95
CA GLY A 282 0.90 -0.80 -7.06
C GLY A 282 0.52 -0.46 -8.50
N PRO A 283 -0.77 -0.19 -8.78
CA PRO A 283 -1.22 0.30 -10.08
C PRO A 283 -0.62 1.66 -10.46
N TYR A 284 -0.46 2.58 -9.48
CA TYR A 284 0.14 3.90 -9.67
C TYR A 284 1.02 4.24 -8.47
N PRO A 285 2.21 3.65 -8.37
CA PRO A 285 2.99 3.78 -7.16
C PRO A 285 3.52 5.21 -6.98
N LYS A 286 3.16 5.82 -5.86
CA LYS A 286 3.51 7.20 -5.51
C LYS A 286 4.32 7.26 -4.23
N LEU A 287 5.33 8.13 -4.22
CA LEU A 287 6.15 8.48 -3.08
C LEU A 287 5.99 9.97 -2.81
N TYR A 288 5.53 10.31 -1.61
CA TYR A 288 5.45 11.67 -1.11
C TYR A 288 6.58 11.89 -0.12
N ILE A 289 7.43 12.87 -0.38
CA ILE A 289 8.61 13.18 0.44
C ILE A 289 8.37 14.53 1.11
N ARG A 290 8.49 14.59 2.43
CA ARG A 290 8.32 15.84 3.17
C ARG A 290 9.42 16.83 2.77
N LYS A 291 9.02 18.05 2.41
CA LYS A 291 9.93 19.13 1.98
C LYS A 291 10.90 19.49 3.11
#